data_AF-A0A9P2P2R6-F1
#
_entry.id   AF-A0A9P2P2R6-F1
#
_cell.length_a   1.000
_cell.length_b   1.000
_cell.length_c   1.000
_cell.angle_alpha   90.00
_cell.angle_beta   90.00
_cell.angle_gamma   90.00
#
_symmetry.space_group_name_H-M   'P 1'
#
loop_
_entity.id
_entity.type
_entity.pdbx_description
1 polymer ?
#
loop_
_entity_poly.entity_id
_entity_poly.type
_entity_poly.pdbx_seq_one_letter_code
_entity_poly.pdbx_strand_id
1 'polypeptide(L)'
;MKKIVSYFFLFFILLNLQGCNAERNDKKVFSQPELYSLNFGVEGEKKFKSYMQTGVDQQPAGMSFFDLTWEPPHLANIKIDLGENSFVIKNVFSAMGTRIDYAQQNEGIQIIDVTAGLNKEEFVSQEQAYMAYKELFSQLEKAGWKQYFFPGLSRISKKDNMKVMIEDGLIIDPYNYLTLTEWSDFFNNIPTVTTRLYANGVLIELSIDKTKSENNKKQYMLRFAIQTIRYVTKNSIENGYKLTGPELKSAFDEMVLVDQKERRKAEIKAKKEGFHIDESYQDPDVWQYVK
;
A
#
# COMPACT_ATOMS: atom_id res chain seq x y z
N MET A 1 20.04 58.61 -17.27
CA MET A 1 21.51 58.35 -17.22
C MET A 1 21.80 57.24 -18.23
N LYS A 2 22.29 57.62 -19.43
CA LYS A 2 23.61 57.29 -19.99
C LYS A 2 24.01 55.80 -19.87
N LYS A 3 24.56 55.11 -20.86
CA LYS A 3 24.69 55.19 -22.33
C LYS A 3 25.71 54.09 -22.69
N ILE A 4 25.65 53.58 -23.92
CA ILE A 4 26.78 53.13 -24.76
C ILE A 4 27.24 51.65 -24.68
N VAL A 5 26.90 50.98 -25.79
CA VAL A 5 27.55 49.92 -26.56
C VAL A 5 29.08 50.02 -26.65
N SER A 6 29.82 48.91 -26.59
CA SER A 6 30.96 48.72 -27.53
C SER A 6 31.34 47.26 -27.70
N TYR A 7 31.34 46.84 -28.96
CA TYR A 7 31.94 45.61 -29.47
C TYR A 7 33.47 45.66 -29.33
N PHE A 8 34.09 44.54 -28.96
CA PHE A 8 35.42 44.19 -29.49
C PHE A 8 35.48 42.68 -29.74
N PHE A 9 35.42 42.34 -31.02
CA PHE A 9 35.82 41.06 -31.60
C PHE A 9 37.35 40.97 -31.53
N LEU A 10 37.91 39.84 -31.08
CA LEU A 10 39.15 39.26 -31.65
C LEU A 10 39.53 37.94 -30.94
N PHE A 11 39.05 36.85 -31.53
CA PHE A 11 39.88 35.76 -32.05
C PHE A 11 41.27 35.59 -31.40
N PHE A 12 41.41 34.64 -30.48
CA PHE A 12 42.61 33.80 -30.39
C PHE A 12 42.20 32.36 -30.12
N ILE A 13 42.22 31.60 -31.22
CA ILE A 13 42.15 30.15 -31.28
C ILE A 13 43.53 29.57 -30.93
N LEU A 14 43.52 28.38 -30.30
CA LEU A 14 44.62 27.42 -30.10
C LEU A 14 45.61 27.68 -28.96
N LEU A 15 45.43 26.92 -27.86
CA LEU A 15 46.35 25.87 -27.40
C LEU A 15 46.12 25.60 -25.91
N ASN A 16 45.34 24.57 -25.58
CA ASN A 16 45.49 23.78 -24.35
C ASN A 16 44.85 22.40 -24.58
N LEU A 17 45.52 21.61 -25.41
CA LEU A 17 45.43 20.15 -25.34
C LEU A 17 46.30 19.70 -24.16
N GLN A 18 45.71 19.59 -22.97
CA GLN A 18 46.27 18.75 -21.91
C GLN A 18 45.13 18.02 -21.19
N GLY A 19 45.05 16.72 -21.46
CA GLY A 19 44.59 15.66 -20.56
C GLY A 19 43.31 15.89 -19.76
N CYS A 20 42.15 15.74 -20.39
CA CYS A 20 41.04 15.13 -19.66
C CYS A 20 41.35 13.63 -19.52
N ASN A 21 41.99 13.26 -18.42
CA ASN A 21 41.77 11.95 -17.85
C ASN A 21 40.27 11.87 -17.56
N ALA A 22 39.52 11.27 -18.50
CA ALA A 22 38.22 10.74 -18.16
C ALA A 22 38.50 9.62 -17.16
N GLU A 23 38.49 9.97 -15.87
CA GLU A 23 38.17 9.02 -14.83
C GLU A 23 36.84 8.41 -15.25
N ARG A 24 36.95 7.22 -15.81
CA ARG A 24 35.84 6.31 -16.02
C ARG A 24 35.34 6.01 -14.62
N ASN A 25 34.43 6.87 -14.15
CA ASN A 25 33.55 6.53 -13.05
C ASN A 25 32.77 5.33 -13.56
N ASP A 26 33.32 4.14 -13.30
CA ASP A 26 32.57 2.90 -13.22
C ASP A 26 31.56 3.11 -12.10
N LYS A 27 30.50 3.88 -12.37
CA LYS A 27 29.25 3.77 -11.64
C LYS A 27 28.93 2.29 -11.76
N LYS A 28 29.10 1.56 -10.65
CA LYS A 28 28.63 0.18 -10.52
C LYS A 28 27.24 0.17 -11.14
N VAL A 29 27.11 -0.47 -12.29
CA VAL A 29 25.81 -0.79 -12.86
C VAL A 29 25.22 -1.77 -11.86
N PHE A 30 24.52 -1.23 -10.86
CA PHE A 30 23.78 -2.05 -9.93
C PHE A 30 22.69 -2.69 -10.76
N SER A 31 22.86 -3.97 -11.11
CA SER A 31 21.80 -4.74 -11.73
C SER A 31 20.67 -4.79 -10.72
N GLN A 32 19.65 -3.95 -10.91
CA GLN A 32 18.48 -3.95 -10.04
C GLN A 32 17.80 -5.32 -10.16
N PRO A 33 17.46 -5.98 -9.04
CA PRO A 33 16.74 -7.25 -9.10
C PRO A 33 15.35 -7.02 -9.71
N GLU A 34 14.90 -7.98 -10.52
CA GLU A 34 13.55 -7.95 -11.10
C GLU A 34 12.45 -8.17 -10.04
N LEU A 35 12.83 -8.77 -8.90
CA LEU A 35 11.96 -9.04 -7.75
C LEU A 35 12.64 -8.62 -6.44
N TYR A 36 11.99 -7.72 -5.72
CA TYR A 36 12.40 -7.29 -4.38
C TYR A 36 11.58 -8.06 -3.34
N SER A 37 12.20 -8.47 -2.24
CA SER A 37 11.50 -9.12 -1.14
C SER A 37 11.50 -8.20 0.07
N LEU A 38 10.32 -7.78 0.51
CA LEU A 38 10.14 -6.92 1.67
C LEU A 38 9.45 -7.69 2.80
N ASN A 39 9.85 -7.39 4.02
CA ASN A 39 9.36 -8.00 5.24
C ASN A 39 8.93 -6.91 6.23
N PHE A 40 8.17 -7.30 7.24
CA PHE A 40 8.00 -6.48 8.44
C PHE A 40 9.14 -6.75 9.44
N GLY A 41 9.17 -5.98 10.51
CA GLY A 41 10.12 -6.21 11.59
C GLY A 41 11.52 -5.68 11.31
N VAL A 42 12.46 -6.09 12.15
CA VAL A 42 13.90 -5.80 11.99
C VAL A 42 14.45 -6.37 10.68
N GLU A 43 13.93 -7.50 10.21
CA GLU A 43 14.32 -8.04 8.92
C GLU A 43 13.87 -7.15 7.76
N GLY A 44 12.65 -6.60 7.84
CA GLY A 44 12.19 -5.56 6.93
C GLY A 44 13.16 -4.39 6.83
N GLU A 45 13.59 -3.86 7.99
CA GLU A 45 14.53 -2.75 8.04
C GLU A 45 15.85 -3.08 7.33
N LYS A 46 16.41 -4.28 7.58
CA LYS A 46 17.62 -4.74 6.89
C LYS A 46 17.42 -4.85 5.38
N LYS A 47 16.29 -5.39 4.93
CA LYS A 47 15.96 -5.54 3.50
C LYS A 47 15.86 -4.19 2.82
N PHE A 48 15.10 -3.26 3.38
CA PHE A 48 15.01 -1.89 2.86
C PHE A 48 16.39 -1.25 2.75
N LYS A 49 17.18 -1.25 3.83
CA LYS A 49 18.56 -0.70 3.81
C LYS A 49 19.47 -1.35 2.76
N SER A 50 19.25 -2.63 2.44
CA SER A 50 20.04 -3.32 1.42
C SER A 50 19.69 -2.91 -0.02
N TYR A 51 18.48 -2.38 -0.24
CA TYR A 51 17.98 -1.96 -1.55
C TYR A 51 18.02 -0.45 -1.78
N MET A 52 17.94 0.34 -0.69
CA MET A 52 17.94 1.79 -0.76
C MET A 52 19.25 2.33 -1.31
N GLN A 53 19.14 3.34 -2.17
CA GLN A 53 20.28 4.14 -2.63
C GLN A 53 20.37 5.48 -1.88
N THR A 54 19.31 5.84 -1.17
CA THR A 54 19.17 7.04 -0.36
C THR A 54 19.36 6.72 1.13
N GLY A 55 19.52 7.77 1.94
CA GLY A 55 19.47 7.64 3.40
C GLY A 55 18.05 7.40 3.91
N VAL A 56 17.95 7.04 5.19
CA VAL A 56 16.68 6.94 5.92
C VAL A 56 16.20 8.34 6.27
N ASP A 57 14.96 8.69 5.94
CA ASP A 57 14.34 9.93 6.42
C ASP A 57 13.82 9.71 7.85
N GLN A 58 14.09 10.65 8.75
CA GLN A 58 13.76 10.57 10.17
C GLN A 58 12.81 11.71 10.59
N GLN A 59 12.08 12.28 9.62
CA GLN A 59 11.09 13.32 9.85
C GLN A 59 9.68 12.81 9.52
N PRO A 60 8.68 13.06 10.40
CA PRO A 60 8.76 13.76 11.67
C PRO A 60 9.40 12.90 12.79
N ALA A 61 9.77 13.55 13.90
CA ALA A 61 10.32 12.89 15.07
C ALA A 61 9.45 11.72 15.56
N GLY A 62 10.08 10.59 15.84
CA GLY A 62 9.41 9.38 16.29
C GLY A 62 9.03 8.41 15.16
N MET A 63 9.38 8.72 13.91
CA MET A 63 9.23 7.81 12.77
C MET A 63 10.46 7.85 11.86
N SER A 64 10.75 6.70 11.24
CA SER A 64 11.79 6.54 10.22
C SER A 64 11.18 5.96 8.95
N PHE A 65 11.53 6.51 7.79
CA PHE A 65 11.00 6.15 6.48
C PHE A 65 12.10 5.63 5.56
N PHE A 66 11.76 4.56 4.84
CA PHE A 66 12.66 3.77 4.02
C PHE A 66 12.11 3.68 2.60
N ASP A 67 12.53 4.58 1.73
CA ASP A 67 11.98 4.72 0.38
C ASP A 67 12.74 3.93 -0.69
N LEU A 68 11.98 3.22 -1.51
CA LEU A 68 12.43 2.63 -2.76
C LEU A 68 11.58 3.19 -3.90
N THR A 69 12.22 3.62 -4.98
CA THR A 69 11.55 4.19 -6.16
C THR A 69 12.07 3.60 -7.45
N TRP A 70 11.17 3.47 -8.42
CA TRP A 70 11.43 2.95 -9.76
C TRP A 70 10.65 3.76 -10.79
N GLU A 71 11.22 3.90 -11.97
CA GLU A 71 10.66 4.72 -13.06
C GLU A 71 10.46 3.87 -14.32
N PRO A 72 9.41 4.14 -15.13
CA PRO A 72 9.27 3.52 -16.44
C PRO A 72 10.52 3.74 -17.32
N PRO A 73 10.94 2.74 -18.13
CA PRO A 73 10.28 1.45 -18.36
C PRO A 73 10.69 0.34 -17.37
N HIS A 74 11.46 0.66 -16.32
CA HIS A 74 12.08 -0.30 -15.40
C HIS A 74 11.38 -0.33 -14.04
N LEU A 75 10.10 -0.71 -14.06
CA LEU A 75 9.31 -0.90 -12.85
C LEU A 75 9.68 -2.22 -12.14
N ALA A 76 9.58 -2.22 -10.81
CA ALA A 76 9.89 -3.39 -10.00
C ALA A 76 8.67 -4.31 -9.80
N ASN A 77 8.96 -5.54 -9.39
CA ASN A 77 8.00 -6.39 -8.71
C ASN A 77 8.42 -6.53 -7.23
N ILE A 78 7.46 -6.51 -6.32
CA ILE A 78 7.71 -6.64 -4.88
C ILE A 78 6.94 -7.84 -4.34
N LYS A 79 7.67 -8.78 -3.73
CA LYS A 79 7.09 -9.80 -2.85
C LYS A 79 6.98 -9.22 -1.44
N ILE A 80 5.77 -9.16 -0.92
CA ILE A 80 5.54 -8.99 0.52
C ILE A 80 5.66 -10.38 1.13
N ASP A 81 6.74 -10.62 1.87
CA ASP A 81 7.07 -11.97 2.37
C ASP A 81 6.52 -12.19 3.78
N LEU A 82 5.50 -13.04 3.83
CA LEU A 82 4.73 -13.43 5.02
C LEU A 82 4.60 -14.96 5.11
N GLY A 83 5.56 -15.71 4.55
CA GLY A 83 5.47 -17.16 4.47
C GLY A 83 4.37 -17.59 3.48
N GLU A 84 3.44 -18.44 3.93
CA GLU A 84 2.33 -18.96 3.10
C GLU A 84 1.38 -17.86 2.61
N ASN A 85 1.30 -16.72 3.32
CA ASN A 85 0.45 -15.58 2.93
C ASN A 85 1.17 -14.56 2.03
N SER A 86 2.36 -14.89 1.54
CA SER A 86 3.11 -14.00 0.64
C SER A 86 2.39 -13.75 -0.67
N PHE A 87 2.56 -12.55 -1.22
CA PHE A 87 2.02 -12.19 -2.54
C PHE A 87 2.95 -11.21 -3.26
N VAL A 88 2.80 -11.11 -4.59
CA VAL A 88 3.62 -10.22 -5.42
C VAL A 88 2.78 -9.06 -5.94
N ILE A 89 3.27 -7.84 -5.71
CA ILE A 89 2.77 -6.60 -6.33
C ILE A 89 3.64 -6.33 -7.56
N LYS A 90 3.01 -6.29 -8.73
CA LYS A 90 3.70 -6.05 -10.01
C LYS A 90 3.69 -4.56 -10.36
N ASN A 91 4.58 -4.15 -11.25
CA ASN A 91 4.63 -2.80 -11.83
C ASN A 91 4.71 -1.67 -10.78
N VAL A 92 5.58 -1.85 -9.79
CA VAL A 92 5.73 -0.93 -8.66
C VAL A 92 6.54 0.29 -9.06
N PHE A 93 6.01 1.47 -8.71
CA PHE A 93 6.67 2.78 -8.82
C PHE A 93 7.39 3.14 -7.53
N SER A 94 6.78 2.86 -6.38
CA SER A 94 7.39 3.14 -5.09
C SER A 94 6.96 2.15 -4.01
N ALA A 95 7.85 1.93 -3.07
CA ALA A 95 7.56 1.27 -1.80
C ALA A 95 8.25 2.00 -0.66
N MET A 96 7.49 2.31 0.39
CA MET A 96 7.97 2.99 1.58
C MET A 96 7.74 2.09 2.79
N GLY A 97 8.82 1.75 3.49
CA GLY A 97 8.74 1.13 4.81
C GLY A 97 8.72 2.19 5.90
N THR A 98 7.87 2.05 6.91
CA THR A 98 7.87 2.94 8.09
C THR A 98 8.17 2.15 9.36
N ARG A 99 9.10 2.68 10.17
CA ARG A 99 9.38 2.24 11.53
C ARG A 99 8.90 3.30 12.51
N ILE A 100 8.31 2.85 13.62
CA ILE A 100 7.87 3.71 14.72
C ILE A 100 8.96 3.75 15.79
N ASP A 101 9.67 4.88 15.90
CA ASP A 101 10.89 4.99 16.71
C ASP A 101 10.63 5.25 18.19
N TYR A 102 9.45 5.76 18.56
CA TYR A 102 9.07 5.94 19.97
C TYR A 102 8.59 4.64 20.63
N ALA A 103 8.45 3.55 19.86
CA ALA A 103 8.17 2.25 20.42
C ALA A 103 9.41 1.78 21.20
N GLN A 104 9.26 1.59 22.53
CA GLN A 104 10.36 1.17 23.40
C GLN A 104 10.92 -0.21 23.03
N GLN A 105 10.15 -0.99 22.28
CA GLN A 105 10.56 -2.26 21.70
C GLN A 105 10.96 -1.96 20.25
N ASN A 106 12.24 -2.14 19.90
CA ASN A 106 12.73 -1.91 18.54
C ASN A 106 12.10 -2.94 17.58
N GLU A 107 10.93 -2.58 17.06
CA GLU A 107 10.04 -3.47 16.32
C GLU A 107 10.30 -3.43 14.80
N GLY A 108 11.21 -2.58 14.31
CA GLY A 108 11.53 -2.44 12.88
C GLY A 108 10.33 -1.97 12.03
N ILE A 109 10.24 -2.40 10.76
CA ILE A 109 9.20 -1.95 9.83
C ILE A 109 7.81 -2.44 10.27
N GLN A 110 6.85 -1.53 10.39
CA GLN A 110 5.46 -1.82 10.80
C GLN A 110 4.42 -1.49 9.74
N ILE A 111 4.78 -0.62 8.80
CA ILE A 111 3.95 -0.18 7.68
C ILE A 111 4.77 -0.33 6.41
N ILE A 112 4.14 -0.81 5.35
CA ILE A 112 4.68 -0.81 4.00
C ILE A 112 3.60 -0.22 3.09
N ASP A 113 3.88 0.95 2.54
CA ASP A 113 3.03 1.60 1.53
C ASP A 113 3.62 1.34 0.14
N VAL A 114 2.79 0.91 -0.81
CA VAL A 114 3.22 0.59 -2.19
C VAL A 114 2.32 1.27 -3.20
N THR A 115 2.91 1.98 -4.17
CA THR A 115 2.22 2.51 -5.34
C THR A 115 2.63 1.74 -6.59
N ALA A 116 1.64 1.22 -7.33
CA ALA A 116 1.88 0.38 -8.50
C ALA A 116 0.87 0.65 -9.62
N GLY A 117 1.20 0.22 -10.84
CA GLY A 117 0.25 0.11 -11.94
C GLY A 117 -0.47 -1.24 -11.91
N LEU A 118 -1.77 -1.26 -12.18
CA LEU A 118 -2.48 -2.54 -12.33
C LEU A 118 -1.92 -3.35 -13.51
N ASN A 119 -1.49 -2.66 -14.56
CA ASN A 119 -0.86 -3.21 -15.76
C ASN A 119 0.56 -2.64 -15.95
N LYS A 120 1.38 -3.32 -16.74
CA LYS A 120 2.75 -2.88 -17.06
C LYS A 120 2.74 -1.65 -17.96
N GLU A 121 1.90 -1.67 -19.00
CA GLU A 121 1.69 -0.53 -19.87
C GLU A 121 0.83 0.53 -19.17
N GLU A 122 1.17 1.80 -19.39
CA GLU A 122 0.44 2.93 -18.78
C GLU A 122 -1.06 2.95 -19.18
N PHE A 123 -1.35 2.59 -20.43
CA PHE A 123 -2.70 2.58 -20.98
C PHE A 123 -3.00 1.25 -21.66
N VAL A 124 -4.07 0.58 -21.20
CA VAL A 124 -4.51 -0.73 -21.69
C VAL A 124 -5.98 -0.71 -22.10
N SER A 125 -6.41 -1.74 -22.84
CA SER A 125 -7.84 -1.98 -23.08
C SER A 125 -8.59 -2.32 -21.79
N GLN A 126 -9.91 -2.17 -21.82
CA GLN A 126 -10.79 -2.50 -20.69
C GLN A 126 -10.64 -3.98 -20.28
N GLU A 127 -10.56 -4.86 -21.28
CA GLU A 127 -10.42 -6.30 -21.13
C GLU A 127 -9.09 -6.66 -20.44
N GLN A 128 -7.99 -6.02 -20.84
CA GLN A 128 -6.67 -6.23 -20.24
C GLN A 128 -6.63 -5.79 -18.77
N ALA A 129 -7.24 -4.63 -18.45
CA ALA A 129 -7.32 -4.15 -17.07
C ALA A 129 -8.18 -5.09 -16.19
N TYR A 130 -9.34 -5.53 -16.71
CA TYR A 130 -10.21 -6.47 -16.01
C TYR A 130 -9.54 -7.84 -15.75
N MET A 131 -8.76 -8.35 -16.70
CA MET A 131 -8.00 -9.58 -16.49
C MET A 131 -6.91 -9.42 -15.43
N ALA A 132 -6.20 -8.29 -15.42
CA ALA A 132 -5.21 -7.98 -14.38
C ALA A 132 -5.86 -7.81 -12.99
N TYR A 133 -7.03 -7.18 -12.91
CA TYR A 133 -7.85 -7.09 -11.69
C TYR A 133 -8.16 -8.48 -11.12
N LYS A 134 -8.63 -9.41 -11.96
CA LYS A 134 -8.91 -10.78 -11.52
C LYS A 134 -7.65 -11.53 -11.09
N GLU A 135 -6.54 -11.36 -11.80
CA GLU A 135 -5.26 -11.97 -11.44
C GLU A 135 -4.79 -11.52 -10.06
N LEU A 136 -4.85 -10.22 -9.77
CA LEU A 136 -4.50 -9.64 -8.47
C LEU A 136 -5.29 -10.30 -7.33
N PHE A 137 -6.62 -10.35 -7.44
CA PHE A 137 -7.47 -10.92 -6.41
C PHE A 137 -7.37 -12.45 -6.32
N SER A 138 -7.17 -13.15 -7.44
CA SER A 138 -6.94 -14.60 -7.43
C SER A 138 -5.65 -14.96 -6.70
N GLN A 139 -4.59 -14.17 -6.86
CA GLN A 139 -3.34 -14.36 -6.11
C GLN A 139 -3.57 -14.16 -4.61
N LEU A 140 -4.25 -13.08 -4.21
CA LEU A 140 -4.54 -12.80 -2.80
C LEU A 140 -5.40 -13.90 -2.17
N GLU A 141 -6.41 -14.38 -2.88
CA GLU A 141 -7.26 -15.50 -2.45
C GLU A 141 -6.45 -16.78 -2.23
N LYS A 142 -5.58 -17.14 -3.19
CA LYS A 142 -4.70 -18.32 -3.10
C LYS A 142 -3.68 -18.21 -1.97
N ALA A 143 -3.21 -17.00 -1.68
CA ALA A 143 -2.36 -16.70 -0.54
C ALA A 143 -3.15 -16.62 0.79
N GLY A 144 -4.45 -16.97 0.80
CA GLY A 144 -5.24 -17.10 2.01
C GLY A 144 -5.66 -15.77 2.66
N TRP A 145 -5.57 -14.66 1.93
CA TRP A 145 -6.11 -13.39 2.39
C TRP A 145 -7.63 -13.47 2.49
N LYS A 146 -8.19 -12.84 3.52
CA LYS A 146 -9.65 -12.83 3.75
C LYS A 146 -10.15 -11.41 3.91
N GLN A 147 -11.41 -11.18 3.51
CA GLN A 147 -12.11 -9.93 3.78
C GLN A 147 -12.00 -9.56 5.26
N TYR A 148 -11.76 -8.28 5.54
CA TYR A 148 -11.67 -7.75 6.89
C TYR A 148 -12.65 -6.61 7.10
N PHE A 149 -13.35 -6.64 8.23
CA PHE A 149 -14.12 -5.51 8.75
C PHE A 149 -13.42 -4.97 9.98
N PHE A 150 -13.25 -3.65 10.07
CA PHE A 150 -12.76 -3.04 11.31
C PHE A 150 -13.71 -3.40 12.47
N PRO A 151 -13.19 -3.66 13.69
CA PRO A 151 -13.97 -4.17 14.82
C PRO A 151 -15.24 -3.37 15.15
N GLY A 152 -15.23 -2.04 15.00
CA GLY A 152 -16.39 -1.17 15.22
C GLY A 152 -17.37 -1.03 14.04
N LEU A 153 -17.05 -1.56 12.85
CA LEU A 153 -17.88 -1.40 11.65
C LEU A 153 -18.85 -2.56 11.44
N SER A 154 -19.93 -2.31 10.69
CA SER A 154 -20.91 -3.34 10.34
C SER A 154 -20.34 -4.41 9.43
N ARG A 155 -20.60 -5.68 9.76
CA ARG A 155 -20.25 -6.83 8.92
C ARG A 155 -21.28 -7.02 7.83
N ILE A 156 -21.27 -6.15 6.82
CA ILE A 156 -22.25 -6.23 5.74
C ILE A 156 -22.07 -7.54 4.97
N SER A 157 -23.18 -8.20 4.65
CA SER A 157 -23.16 -9.45 3.89
C SER A 157 -22.64 -9.22 2.48
N LYS A 158 -21.82 -10.16 2.00
CA LYS A 158 -21.32 -10.20 0.63
C LYS A 158 -22.41 -10.11 -0.44
N LYS A 159 -23.65 -10.50 -0.11
CA LYS A 159 -24.83 -10.33 -0.99
C LYS A 159 -25.06 -8.88 -1.41
N ASP A 160 -24.68 -7.95 -0.55
CA ASP A 160 -24.84 -6.51 -0.79
C ASP A 160 -23.56 -5.86 -1.34
N ASN A 161 -22.57 -6.65 -1.81
CA ASN A 161 -21.28 -6.12 -2.27
C ASN A 161 -21.43 -5.01 -3.31
N MET A 162 -22.29 -5.18 -4.33
CA MET A 162 -22.52 -4.15 -5.34
C MET A 162 -23.09 -2.86 -4.72
N LYS A 163 -24.00 -2.99 -3.76
CA LYS A 163 -24.59 -1.83 -3.08
C LYS A 163 -23.54 -1.07 -2.27
N VAL A 164 -22.71 -1.80 -1.51
CA VAL A 164 -21.60 -1.20 -0.73
C VAL A 164 -20.55 -0.57 -1.65
N MET A 165 -20.23 -1.20 -2.78
CA MET A 165 -19.33 -0.61 -3.76
C MET A 165 -19.87 0.72 -4.30
N ILE A 166 -21.18 0.81 -4.55
CA ILE A 166 -21.84 2.02 -5.07
C ILE A 166 -21.92 3.12 -4.01
N GLU A 167 -22.30 2.79 -2.78
CA GLU A 167 -22.54 3.77 -1.72
C GLU A 167 -21.25 4.21 -1.02
N ASP A 168 -20.32 3.29 -0.78
CA ASP A 168 -19.15 3.52 0.07
C ASP A 168 -17.81 3.42 -0.69
N GLY A 169 -17.82 3.00 -1.96
CA GLY A 169 -16.58 2.73 -2.70
C GLY A 169 -15.77 1.57 -2.11
N LEU A 170 -16.42 0.63 -1.39
CA LEU A 170 -15.75 -0.48 -0.71
C LEU A 170 -16.15 -1.82 -1.33
N ILE A 171 -15.15 -2.64 -1.68
CA ILE A 171 -15.34 -4.03 -2.09
C ILE A 171 -15.25 -4.91 -0.84
N ILE A 172 -16.37 -5.55 -0.50
CA ILE A 172 -16.51 -6.46 0.65
C ILE A 172 -16.55 -7.95 0.25
N ASP A 173 -16.62 -8.22 -1.06
CA ASP A 173 -16.48 -9.56 -1.63
C ASP A 173 -15.50 -9.57 -2.83
N PRO A 174 -14.20 -9.34 -2.59
CA PRO A 174 -13.22 -9.16 -3.65
C PRO A 174 -12.97 -10.41 -4.52
N TYR A 175 -13.44 -11.58 -4.07
CA TYR A 175 -13.26 -12.85 -4.76
C TYR A 175 -14.47 -13.27 -5.60
N ASN A 176 -15.59 -12.56 -5.47
CA ASN A 176 -16.73 -12.72 -6.36
C ASN A 176 -16.63 -11.69 -7.50
N TYR A 177 -16.07 -12.14 -8.62
CA TYR A 177 -15.77 -11.23 -9.73
C TYR A 177 -17.06 -10.73 -10.40
N LEU A 178 -17.19 -9.41 -10.48
CA LEU A 178 -18.11 -8.75 -11.40
C LEU A 178 -17.85 -9.23 -12.83
N THR A 179 -18.87 -9.24 -13.69
CA THR A 179 -18.67 -9.38 -15.13
C THR A 179 -17.87 -8.20 -15.68
N LEU A 180 -17.27 -8.35 -16.87
CA LEU A 180 -16.54 -7.26 -17.53
C LEU A 180 -17.42 -6.00 -17.68
N THR A 181 -18.69 -6.18 -18.05
CA THR A 181 -19.65 -5.08 -18.21
C THR A 181 -19.92 -4.39 -16.88
N GLU A 182 -20.27 -5.13 -15.83
CA GLU A 182 -20.51 -4.55 -14.50
C GLU A 182 -19.28 -3.83 -13.95
N TRP A 183 -18.10 -4.45 -14.07
CA TRP A 183 -16.83 -3.84 -13.66
C TRP A 183 -16.55 -2.55 -14.42
N SER A 184 -16.82 -2.56 -15.73
CA SER A 184 -16.63 -1.40 -16.59
C SER A 184 -17.56 -0.24 -16.22
N ASP A 185 -18.84 -0.53 -16.11
CA ASP A 185 -19.87 0.46 -15.77
C ASP A 185 -19.62 1.03 -14.38
N PHE A 186 -19.20 0.18 -13.44
CA PHE A 186 -18.81 0.59 -12.11
C PHE A 186 -17.67 1.62 -12.13
N PHE A 187 -16.51 1.28 -12.71
CA PHE A 187 -15.34 2.18 -12.75
C PHE A 187 -15.52 3.41 -13.65
N ASN A 188 -16.55 3.44 -14.51
CA ASN A 188 -16.94 4.64 -15.24
C ASN A 188 -17.65 5.67 -14.35
N ASN A 189 -18.34 5.23 -13.29
CA ASN A 189 -19.09 6.10 -12.39
C ASN A 189 -18.33 6.36 -11.08
N ILE A 190 -17.62 5.35 -10.57
CA ILE A 190 -16.88 5.39 -9.31
C ILE A 190 -15.42 5.06 -9.63
N PRO A 191 -14.56 6.08 -9.81
CA PRO A 191 -13.21 5.88 -10.31
C PRO A 191 -12.27 5.25 -9.28
N THR A 192 -12.62 5.28 -7.99
CA THR A 192 -11.79 4.76 -6.90
C THR A 192 -12.60 3.80 -6.05
N VAL A 193 -12.02 2.63 -5.79
CA VAL A 193 -12.53 1.68 -4.79
C VAL A 193 -11.44 1.17 -3.90
N THR A 194 -11.83 0.80 -2.69
CA THR A 194 -10.95 0.21 -1.70
C THR A 194 -11.44 -1.17 -1.31
N THR A 195 -10.55 -2.03 -0.84
CA THR A 195 -10.86 -3.28 -0.15
C THR A 195 -9.94 -3.46 1.04
N ARG A 196 -10.39 -4.25 2.02
CA ARG A 196 -9.66 -4.50 3.26
C ARG A 196 -9.50 -5.99 3.44
N LEU A 197 -8.26 -6.43 3.58
CA LEU A 197 -7.92 -7.83 3.71
C LEU A 197 -7.06 -8.05 4.95
N TYR A 198 -7.15 -9.25 5.52
CA TYR A 198 -6.35 -9.67 6.65
C TYR A 198 -5.75 -11.05 6.40
N ALA A 199 -4.48 -11.21 6.79
CA ALA A 199 -3.80 -12.49 6.92
C ALA A 199 -2.66 -12.38 7.93
N ASN A 200 -2.54 -13.38 8.81
CA ASN A 200 -1.40 -13.57 9.71
C ASN A 200 -0.90 -12.31 10.44
N GLY A 201 -1.81 -11.59 11.10
CA GLY A 201 -1.46 -10.38 11.85
C GLY A 201 -1.10 -9.17 10.98
N VAL A 202 -1.44 -9.18 9.70
CA VAL A 202 -1.22 -8.09 8.74
C VAL A 202 -2.54 -7.72 8.07
N LEU A 203 -2.76 -6.41 7.93
CA LEU A 203 -3.88 -5.81 7.22
C LEU A 203 -3.39 -5.19 5.91
N ILE A 204 -4.16 -5.38 4.84
CA ILE A 204 -4.03 -4.63 3.58
C ILE A 204 -5.26 -3.74 3.49
N GLU A 205 -5.05 -2.44 3.29
CA GLU A 205 -6.02 -1.58 2.63
C GLU A 205 -5.52 -1.34 1.19
N LEU A 206 -6.26 -1.86 0.21
CA LEU A 206 -5.90 -1.77 -1.20
C LEU A 206 -6.90 -0.85 -1.90
N SER A 207 -6.41 0.22 -2.50
CA SER A 207 -7.20 1.08 -3.39
C SER A 207 -6.85 0.82 -4.86
N ILE A 208 -7.88 0.83 -5.71
CA ILE A 208 -7.78 0.73 -7.16
C ILE A 208 -8.39 1.99 -7.75
N ASP A 209 -7.56 2.77 -8.43
CA ASP A 209 -7.91 4.07 -8.98
C ASP A 209 -7.87 4.01 -10.51
N LYS A 210 -8.99 4.24 -11.17
CA LYS A 210 -9.04 4.57 -12.60
C LYS A 210 -8.64 6.03 -12.78
N THR A 211 -7.37 6.27 -13.03
CA THR A 211 -6.79 7.62 -13.00
C THR A 211 -6.95 8.39 -14.30
N LYS A 212 -6.81 7.72 -15.46
CA LYS A 212 -6.84 8.37 -16.78
C LYS A 212 -7.53 7.50 -17.84
N SER A 213 -8.01 8.15 -18.89
CA SER A 213 -8.56 7.51 -20.09
C SER A 213 -8.07 8.24 -21.33
N GLU A 214 -7.49 7.52 -22.29
CA GLU A 214 -6.95 8.09 -23.52
C GLU A 214 -7.16 7.12 -24.68
N ASN A 215 -7.67 7.61 -25.83
CA ASN A 215 -7.85 6.80 -27.04
C ASN A 215 -8.55 5.45 -26.79
N ASN A 216 -9.65 5.47 -26.03
CA ASN A 216 -10.41 4.32 -25.52
C ASN A 216 -9.66 3.37 -24.56
N LYS A 217 -8.37 3.58 -24.32
CA LYS A 217 -7.59 2.88 -23.29
C LYS A 217 -7.72 3.55 -21.94
N LYS A 218 -7.37 2.82 -20.88
CA LYS A 218 -7.54 3.20 -19.48
C LYS A 218 -6.25 2.96 -18.70
N GLN A 219 -6.02 3.82 -17.71
CA GLN A 219 -4.97 3.66 -16.71
C GLN A 219 -5.61 3.33 -15.37
N TYR A 220 -5.08 2.32 -14.69
CA TYR A 220 -5.46 1.96 -13.33
C TYR A 220 -4.23 1.90 -12.44
N MET A 221 -4.28 2.61 -11.32
CA MET A 221 -3.24 2.66 -10.30
C MET A 221 -3.70 1.91 -9.06
N LEU A 222 -2.74 1.30 -8.37
CA LEU A 222 -2.93 0.58 -7.14
C LEU A 222 -2.19 1.31 -6.01
N ARG A 223 -2.83 1.38 -4.86
CA ARG A 223 -2.20 1.80 -3.61
C ARG A 223 -2.44 0.73 -2.56
N PHE A 224 -1.38 0.17 -2.03
CA PHE A 224 -1.44 -0.75 -0.90
C PHE A 224 -0.94 -0.01 0.35
N ALA A 225 -1.76 0.07 1.37
CA ALA A 225 -1.34 0.38 2.73
C ALA A 225 -1.32 -0.93 3.52
N ILE A 226 -0.12 -1.47 3.78
CA ILE A 226 0.06 -2.77 4.41
C ILE A 226 0.60 -2.55 5.82
N GLN A 227 -0.19 -2.93 6.83
CA GLN A 227 0.10 -2.58 8.22
C GLN A 227 0.07 -3.82 9.09
N THR A 228 0.99 -3.91 10.05
CA THR A 228 0.87 -4.91 11.11
C THR A 228 -0.36 -4.62 11.97
N ILE A 229 -1.10 -5.65 12.38
CA ILE A 229 -2.25 -5.48 13.26
C ILE A 229 -1.83 -4.93 14.62
N ARG A 230 -0.59 -5.23 15.05
CA ARG A 230 0.04 -4.64 16.23
C ARG A 230 0.05 -3.11 16.13
N TYR A 231 0.52 -2.58 15.01
CA TYR A 231 0.56 -1.13 14.77
C TYR A 231 -0.84 -0.52 14.85
N VAL A 232 -1.79 -1.12 14.12
CA VAL A 232 -3.18 -0.64 14.07
C VAL A 232 -3.79 -0.64 15.48
N THR A 233 -3.72 -1.76 16.19
CA THR A 233 -4.30 -1.90 17.53
C THR A 233 -3.63 -1.01 18.57
N LYS A 234 -2.29 -0.93 18.61
CA LYS A 234 -1.60 -0.07 19.59
C LYS A 234 -1.89 1.42 19.35
N ASN A 235 -2.15 1.83 18.12
CA ASN A 235 -2.59 3.20 17.82
C ASN A 235 -4.05 3.48 18.19
N SER A 236 -4.90 2.44 18.22
CA SER A 236 -6.28 2.57 18.69
C SER A 236 -6.40 2.62 20.22
N ILE A 237 -5.36 2.18 20.94
CA ILE A 237 -5.28 2.24 22.40
C ILE A 237 -4.56 3.51 22.82
N GLU A 238 -5.18 4.29 23.72
CA GLU A 238 -4.53 5.48 24.28
C GLU A 238 -3.20 5.10 24.96
N ASN A 239 -2.11 5.77 24.55
CA ASN A 239 -0.75 5.44 24.99
C ASN A 239 -0.34 3.96 24.76
N GLY A 240 -0.93 3.25 23.78
CA GLY A 240 -0.74 1.82 23.60
C GLY A 240 0.72 1.35 23.45
N TYR A 241 1.61 2.19 22.91
CA TYR A 241 3.05 1.90 22.83
C TYR A 241 3.83 2.04 24.14
N LYS A 242 3.24 2.67 25.15
CA LYS A 242 3.82 2.80 26.51
C LYS A 242 3.33 1.70 27.45
N LEU A 243 2.19 1.08 27.14
CA LEU A 243 1.61 0.01 27.94
C LEU A 243 2.30 -1.33 27.64
N THR A 244 2.46 -2.16 28.67
CA THR A 244 3.02 -3.52 28.53
C THR A 244 2.28 -4.52 29.41
N GLY A 245 2.41 -5.82 29.10
CA GLY A 245 1.93 -6.89 29.96
C GLY A 245 0.43 -6.76 30.35
N PRO A 246 0.09 -6.85 31.65
CA PRO A 246 -1.30 -6.78 32.11
C PRO A 246 -2.00 -5.46 31.80
N GLU A 247 -1.30 -4.32 31.80
CA GLU A 247 -1.90 -3.01 31.52
C GLU A 247 -2.35 -2.92 30.06
N LEU A 248 -1.50 -3.34 29.13
CA LEU A 248 -1.84 -3.41 27.71
C LEU A 248 -3.01 -4.37 27.47
N LYS A 249 -3.03 -5.51 28.18
CA LYS A 249 -4.14 -6.48 28.07
C LYS A 249 -5.47 -5.87 28.51
N SER A 250 -5.50 -5.19 29.66
CA SER A 250 -6.70 -4.53 30.15
C SER A 250 -7.21 -3.45 29.19
N ALA A 251 -6.31 -2.62 28.66
CA ALA A 251 -6.67 -1.57 27.70
C ALA A 251 -7.17 -2.16 26.36
N PHE A 252 -6.57 -3.27 25.91
CA PHE A 252 -7.06 -4.01 24.74
C PHE A 252 -8.47 -4.56 24.96
N ASP A 253 -8.73 -5.17 26.12
CA ASP A 253 -10.05 -5.71 26.45
C ASP A 253 -11.12 -4.62 26.52
N GLU A 254 -10.78 -3.45 27.06
CA GLU A 254 -11.67 -2.28 27.06
C GLU A 254 -11.97 -1.80 25.63
N MET A 255 -10.96 -1.65 24.78
CA MET A 255 -11.12 -1.28 23.38
C MET A 255 -12.06 -2.26 22.65
N VAL A 256 -11.88 -3.57 22.85
CA VAL A 256 -12.75 -4.61 22.26
C VAL A 256 -14.21 -4.44 22.69
N LEU A 257 -14.48 -4.12 23.96
CA LEU A 257 -15.85 -3.88 24.44
C LEU A 257 -16.48 -2.64 23.80
N VAL A 258 -15.69 -1.57 23.60
CA VAL A 258 -16.12 -0.36 22.90
C VAL A 258 -16.46 -0.69 21.45
N ASP A 259 -15.57 -1.39 20.74
CA ASP A 259 -15.78 -1.78 19.34
C ASP A 259 -17.03 -2.64 19.15
N GLN A 260 -17.28 -3.61 20.05
CA GLN A 260 -18.50 -4.42 20.02
C GLN A 260 -19.77 -3.57 20.17
N LYS A 261 -19.74 -2.54 21.00
CA LYS A 261 -20.86 -1.61 21.20
C LYS A 261 -21.08 -0.76 19.95
N GLU A 262 -20.02 -0.23 19.35
CA GLU A 262 -20.12 0.56 18.13
C GLU A 262 -20.58 -0.28 16.93
N ARG A 263 -20.06 -1.50 16.77
CA ARG A 263 -20.53 -2.43 15.75
C ARG A 263 -22.01 -2.73 15.88
N ARG A 264 -22.51 -2.98 17.10
CA ARG A 264 -23.95 -3.22 17.32
C ARG A 264 -24.80 -2.05 16.83
N LYS A 265 -24.38 -0.80 17.08
CA LYS A 265 -25.07 0.39 16.59
C LYS A 265 -24.99 0.48 15.06
N ALA A 266 -23.81 0.26 14.49
CA ALA A 266 -23.59 0.29 13.04
C ALA A 266 -24.44 -0.76 12.32
N GLU A 267 -24.50 -1.99 12.84
CA GLU A 267 -25.31 -3.07 12.27
C GLU A 267 -26.82 -2.79 12.37
N ILE A 268 -27.30 -2.19 13.47
CA ILE A 268 -28.71 -1.76 13.59
C ILE A 268 -29.04 -0.70 12.54
N LYS A 269 -28.13 0.28 12.34
CA LYS A 269 -28.31 1.32 11.33
C LYS A 269 -28.33 0.71 9.92
N ALA A 270 -27.34 -0.12 9.59
CA ALA A 270 -27.24 -0.78 8.29
C ALA A 270 -28.49 -1.63 7.98
N LYS A 271 -29.01 -2.39 8.96
CA LYS A 271 -30.27 -3.14 8.80
C LYS A 271 -31.46 -2.22 8.47
N LYS A 272 -31.55 -1.03 9.07
CA LYS A 272 -32.60 -0.03 8.74
C LYS A 272 -32.44 0.55 7.34
N GLU A 273 -31.22 0.65 6.84
CA GLU A 273 -30.88 1.08 5.48
C GLU A 273 -31.02 -0.05 4.44
N GLY A 274 -31.51 -1.22 4.87
CA GLY A 274 -31.80 -2.36 4.01
C GLY A 274 -30.59 -3.24 3.68
N PHE A 275 -29.51 -3.15 4.45
CA PHE A 275 -28.39 -4.07 4.35
C PHE A 275 -28.60 -5.35 5.17
N HIS A 276 -28.04 -6.44 4.69
CA HIS A 276 -27.92 -7.72 5.37
C HIS A 276 -26.61 -7.75 6.16
N ILE A 277 -26.64 -8.36 7.35
CA ILE A 277 -25.44 -8.57 8.16
C ILE A 277 -24.98 -10.01 8.03
N ASP A 278 -23.69 -10.22 7.83
CA ASP A 278 -23.04 -11.52 7.91
C ASP A 278 -22.81 -11.90 9.37
N GLU A 279 -23.79 -12.57 9.96
CA GLU A 279 -23.71 -13.07 11.34
C GLU A 279 -22.72 -14.25 11.48
N SER A 280 -22.25 -14.83 10.36
CA SER A 280 -21.26 -15.91 10.37
C SER A 280 -19.82 -15.42 10.42
N TYR A 281 -19.56 -14.17 10.02
CA TYR A 281 -18.22 -13.59 10.05
C TYR A 281 -17.66 -13.53 11.48
N GLN A 282 -16.44 -14.05 11.63
CA GLN A 282 -15.66 -14.02 12.87
C GLN A 282 -14.49 -13.05 12.68
N ASP A 283 -14.33 -12.10 13.60
CA ASP A 283 -13.13 -11.26 13.64
C ASP A 283 -11.89 -12.14 13.93
N PRO A 284 -10.74 -11.83 13.33
CA PRO A 284 -9.50 -12.55 13.64
C PRO A 284 -9.11 -12.34 15.12
N ASP A 285 -8.52 -13.37 15.75
CA ASP A 285 -7.88 -13.22 17.06
C ASP A 285 -6.52 -12.53 16.90
N VAL A 286 -6.51 -11.23 17.19
CA VAL A 286 -5.35 -10.36 16.98
C VAL A 286 -4.44 -10.26 18.20
N TRP A 287 -4.88 -10.67 19.39
CA TRP A 287 -4.17 -10.39 20.65
C TRP A 287 -2.75 -10.97 20.65
N GLN A 288 -2.58 -12.15 20.05
CA GLN A 288 -1.28 -12.81 19.93
C GLN A 288 -0.21 -11.98 19.19
N TYR A 289 -0.63 -11.04 18.34
CA TYR A 289 0.26 -10.15 17.58
C TYR A 289 0.48 -8.80 18.30
N VAL A 290 -0.44 -8.41 19.20
CA VAL A 290 -0.42 -7.11 19.89
C VAL A 290 0.53 -7.11 21.10
N LYS A 291 0.63 -8.24 21.80
CA LYS A 291 1.38 -8.41 23.07
C LYS A 291 2.88 -8.10 22.98
#